data_AF-A0A936YUH2-F1
#
_entry.id   AF-A0A936YUH2-F1
#
_cell.length_a   1.000
_cell.length_b   1.000
_cell.length_c   1.000
_cell.angle_alpha   90.00
_cell.angle_beta   90.00
_cell.angle_gamma   90.00
#
_symmetry.space_group_name_H-M   'P 1'
#
loop_
_entity.id
_entity.type
_entity.pdbx_description
1 polymer ?
#
loop_
_entity_poly.entity_id
_entity_poly.type
_entity_poly.pdbx_seq_one_letter_code
_entity_poly.pdbx_strand_id
1 'polypeptide(L)'
;MDEEDIKHRVIFGTGYGKPPEHGRFQKGQSGNPKGRPKKTTSDLALPDRPTLSAILAIADTMVPVREDGGLREISMREAVVRAAFASAAKGNARSQSTVIGLLQKSDEAKALEIRKSIEIWNEYKRITSAHIATAEKHASPLPKPLPHPDDIIIDYTNGPQFLGPIDEEEQRRLDETLRYRDVLILQDALDHRCSTRLNGQPLTEPGSAGLIAILLERAIPPRLRLSNTQWLLRTMKFETMPKRALLKNLFEASQTLGTPHPRGYVFPNLNSTQRRLGMIFEILRDIRTSGLDPTAMSNEDWEDAVGCIIARHASS
;
A
#
# COMPACT_ATOMS: atom_id res chain seq x y z
N MET A 1 -18.73 -18.38 12.88
CA MET A 1 -17.36 -18.10 13.37
C MET A 1 -16.98 -16.82 12.69
N ASP A 2 -16.87 -15.76 13.47
CA ASP A 2 -16.98 -14.41 12.93
C ASP A 2 -15.62 -13.92 12.41
N GLU A 3 -15.63 -12.96 11.49
CA GLU A 3 -14.44 -12.47 10.78
C GLU A 3 -13.40 -11.86 11.74
N GLU A 4 -13.88 -11.23 12.83
CA GLU A 4 -13.07 -10.72 13.92
C GLU A 4 -12.43 -11.83 14.76
N ASP A 5 -13.09 -12.97 14.97
CA ASP A 5 -12.52 -14.11 15.71
C ASP A 5 -11.33 -14.72 14.98
N ILE A 6 -11.36 -14.71 13.65
CA ILE A 6 -10.26 -15.21 12.81
C ILE A 6 -9.07 -14.26 12.91
N LYS A 7 -9.29 -12.96 12.74
CA LYS A 7 -8.24 -11.94 12.91
C LYS A 7 -7.66 -12.01 14.32
N HIS A 8 -8.51 -12.07 15.34
CA HIS A 8 -8.07 -12.11 16.73
C HIS A 8 -7.29 -13.39 17.05
N ARG A 9 -7.72 -14.55 16.54
CA ARG A 9 -7.03 -15.82 16.77
C ARG A 9 -5.74 -15.96 15.95
N VAL A 10 -5.60 -15.30 14.81
CA VAL A 10 -4.36 -15.32 14.01
C VAL A 10 -3.35 -14.27 14.51
N ILE A 11 -3.82 -13.07 14.82
CA ILE A 11 -2.97 -11.95 15.29
C ILE A 11 -2.60 -12.14 16.76
N PHE A 12 -3.53 -12.58 17.61
CA PHE A 12 -3.31 -12.75 19.05
C PHE A 12 -3.20 -14.21 19.52
N GLY A 13 -3.58 -15.21 18.72
CA GLY A 13 -3.25 -16.62 18.93
C GLY A 13 -3.87 -17.27 20.17
N THR A 14 -4.78 -18.23 20.00
CA THR A 14 -4.92 -19.35 20.96
C THR A 14 -4.46 -20.63 20.25
N GLY A 15 -3.27 -21.07 20.60
CA GLY A 15 -2.48 -22.13 19.95
C GLY A 15 -1.25 -22.47 20.80
N TYR A 16 -0.46 -23.48 20.43
CA TYR A 16 0.61 -24.06 21.26
C TYR A 16 1.48 -22.99 21.96
N GLY A 17 1.46 -22.99 23.30
CA GLY A 17 2.05 -21.94 24.16
C GLY A 17 1.06 -20.91 24.72
N LYS A 18 -0.21 -20.92 24.30
CA LYS A 18 -1.29 -20.00 24.74
C LYS A 18 -2.54 -20.80 25.16
N PRO A 19 -2.63 -21.25 26.43
CA PRO A 19 -3.69 -22.15 26.89
C PRO A 19 -5.09 -21.51 26.86
N PRO A 20 -6.17 -22.31 26.82
CA PRO A 20 -7.56 -21.85 26.77
C PRO A 20 -7.94 -21.00 27.99
N GLU A 21 -8.78 -19.98 27.80
CA GLU A 21 -9.11 -19.01 28.87
C GLU A 21 -9.70 -19.65 30.13
N HIS A 22 -10.51 -20.69 29.97
CA HIS A 22 -11.13 -21.45 31.06
C HIS A 22 -10.14 -22.24 31.93
N GLY A 23 -8.89 -22.41 31.48
CA GLY A 23 -7.81 -23.09 32.23
C GLY A 23 -6.65 -22.17 32.61
N ARG A 24 -6.73 -20.87 32.33
CA ARG A 24 -5.68 -19.91 32.69
C ARG A 24 -5.71 -19.63 34.18
N PHE A 25 -4.54 -19.59 34.81
CA PHE A 25 -4.41 -19.03 36.16
C PHE A 25 -4.89 -17.57 36.15
N GLN A 26 -5.70 -17.19 37.14
CA GLN A 26 -6.13 -15.81 37.27
C GLN A 26 -4.91 -14.90 37.46
N LYS A 27 -4.89 -13.77 36.76
CA LYS A 27 -3.81 -12.78 36.85
C LYS A 27 -3.69 -12.32 38.31
N GLY A 28 -2.59 -12.70 38.96
CA GLY A 28 -2.33 -12.41 40.38
C GLY A 28 -2.32 -13.63 41.30
N GLN A 29 -2.73 -14.81 40.84
CA GLN A 29 -2.80 -16.02 41.67
C GLN A 29 -1.97 -17.15 41.07
N SER A 30 -0.78 -17.37 41.64
CA SER A 30 0.09 -18.50 41.29
C SER A 30 -0.54 -19.81 41.76
N GLY A 31 -0.64 -20.82 40.89
CA GLY A 31 -1.07 -22.18 41.25
C GLY A 31 -0.11 -22.90 42.22
N ASN A 32 1.05 -22.31 42.48
CA ASN A 32 1.94 -22.70 43.57
C ASN A 32 2.19 -21.47 44.47
N PRO A 33 1.36 -21.24 45.51
CA PRO A 33 1.49 -20.08 46.39
C PRO A 33 2.79 -20.09 47.21
N LYS A 34 3.51 -21.23 47.30
CA LYS A 34 4.81 -21.36 47.97
C LYS A 34 5.96 -21.63 47.01
N GLY A 35 5.81 -21.27 45.73
CA GLY A 35 6.76 -21.59 44.67
C GLY A 35 8.23 -21.24 44.97
N ARG A 36 9.14 -21.95 44.29
CA ARG A 36 10.60 -21.75 44.36
C ARG A 36 10.91 -20.24 44.22
N PRO A 37 11.71 -19.64 45.12
CA PRO A 37 12.02 -18.21 45.05
C PRO A 37 12.61 -17.90 43.66
N LYS A 38 11.97 -16.95 42.95
CA LYS A 38 12.47 -16.49 41.65
C LYS A 38 13.87 -15.92 41.86
N LYS A 39 14.83 -16.43 41.09
CA LYS A 39 16.10 -15.72 40.88
C LYS A 39 15.71 -14.36 40.30
N THR A 40 15.91 -13.29 41.05
CA THR A 40 15.61 -11.92 40.63
C THR A 40 16.47 -11.61 39.40
N THR A 41 15.91 -11.82 38.21
CA THR A 41 16.29 -11.00 37.06
C THR A 41 15.95 -9.59 37.46
N SER A 42 16.94 -8.69 37.45
CA SER A 42 16.75 -7.29 37.77
C SER A 42 15.81 -6.66 36.73
N ASP A 43 14.51 -6.74 36.98
CA ASP A 43 13.48 -5.91 36.35
C ASP A 43 13.65 -4.48 36.91
N LEU A 44 14.72 -3.83 36.46
CA LEU A 44 14.90 -2.39 36.62
C LEU A 44 14.16 -1.77 35.44
N ALA A 45 12.99 -1.20 35.72
CA ALA A 45 12.28 -0.36 34.75
C ALA A 45 13.21 0.79 34.32
N LEU A 46 12.99 1.42 33.17
CA LEU A 46 13.76 2.60 32.71
C LEU A 46 14.09 3.66 33.80
N PRO A 47 13.23 3.97 34.79
CA PRO A 47 13.60 4.86 35.91
C PRO A 47 14.75 4.36 36.80
N ASP A 48 15.04 3.07 36.83
CA ASP A 48 16.07 2.45 37.65
C ASP A 48 17.46 2.39 36.98
N ARG A 49 17.62 3.04 35.81
CA ARG A 49 18.90 3.12 35.08
C ARG A 49 19.28 4.58 34.78
N PRO A 50 19.69 5.38 35.78
CA PRO A 50 19.97 6.80 35.62
C PRO A 50 21.05 7.07 34.55
N THR A 51 22.00 6.16 34.34
CA THR A 51 23.01 6.26 33.30
C THR A 51 22.44 6.05 31.90
N LEU A 52 21.52 5.09 31.74
CA LEU A 52 20.90 4.80 30.44
C LEU A 52 19.99 5.95 30.03
N SER A 53 19.18 6.47 30.96
CA SER A 53 18.32 7.62 30.70
C SER A 53 19.14 8.87 30.33
N ALA A 54 20.25 9.13 31.02
CA ALA A 54 21.16 10.21 30.66
C ALA A 54 21.80 10.02 29.27
N ILE A 55 22.20 8.79 28.91
CA ILE A 55 22.74 8.48 27.57
C ILE A 55 21.69 8.72 26.49
N LEU A 56 20.44 8.29 26.69
CA LEU A 56 19.37 8.53 25.73
C LEU A 56 19.04 10.03 25.59
N ALA A 57 18.99 10.76 26.70
CA ALA A 57 18.78 12.21 26.68
C ALA A 57 19.89 12.93 25.89
N ILE A 58 21.15 12.53 26.05
CA ILE A 58 22.27 13.07 25.26
C ILE A 58 22.19 12.61 23.80
N ALA A 59 21.77 11.38 23.54
CA ALA A 59 21.66 10.85 22.19
C ALA A 59 20.61 11.59 21.34
N ASP A 60 19.54 12.08 21.97
CA ASP A 60 18.44 12.77 21.33
C ASP A 60 18.61 14.30 21.29
N THR A 61 19.72 14.86 21.81
CA THR A 61 19.99 16.30 21.68
C THR A 61 20.42 16.68 20.27
N MET A 62 20.00 17.86 19.82
CA MET A 62 20.36 18.40 18.50
C MET A 62 21.73 19.07 18.56
N VAL A 63 22.56 18.81 17.55
CA VAL A 63 23.89 19.39 17.38
C VAL A 63 24.04 19.96 15.96
N PRO A 64 24.63 21.15 15.81
CA PRO A 64 24.88 21.73 14.49
C PRO A 64 26.03 20.98 13.80
N VAL A 65 25.77 20.47 12.60
CA VAL A 65 26.78 19.83 11.75
C VAL A 65 26.87 20.59 10.43
N ARG A 66 28.10 20.77 9.94
CA ARG A 66 28.40 21.46 8.69
C ARG A 66 28.52 20.44 7.56
N GLU A 67 27.61 20.49 6.60
CA GLU A 67 27.63 19.67 5.38
C GLU A 67 27.66 20.62 4.16
N ASP A 68 28.29 20.19 3.06
CA ASP A 68 28.65 21.02 1.90
C ASP A 68 27.62 22.09 1.53
N GLY A 69 27.87 23.33 1.95
CA GLY A 69 27.09 24.53 1.63
C GLY A 69 26.15 25.05 2.72
N GLY A 70 25.92 24.36 3.85
CA GLY A 70 24.99 24.81 4.89
C GLY A 70 25.18 24.21 6.29
N LEU A 71 24.62 24.88 7.31
CA LEU A 71 24.53 24.36 8.67
C LEU A 71 23.21 23.59 8.80
N ARG A 72 23.26 22.32 9.21
CA ARG A 72 22.08 21.50 9.50
C ARG A 72 22.14 20.99 10.93
N GLU A 73 21.03 21.09 11.65
CA GLU A 73 20.91 20.47 12.97
C GLU A 73 20.50 19.01 12.82
N ILE A 74 21.27 18.11 13.45
CA ILE A 74 20.99 16.67 13.51
C ILE A 74 21.12 16.17 14.94
N SER A 75 20.51 15.02 15.25
CA SER A 75 20.64 14.42 16.59
C SER A 75 22.07 13.93 16.86
N MET A 76 22.50 13.95 18.12
CA MET A 76 23.83 13.50 18.53
C MET A 76 24.09 12.03 18.17
N ARG A 77 23.06 11.16 18.30
CA ARG A 77 23.14 9.76 17.86
C ARG A 77 23.41 9.64 16.36
N GLU A 78 22.78 10.48 15.55
CA GLU A 78 22.98 10.48 14.11
C GLU A 78 24.39 10.98 13.75
N ALA A 79 24.85 12.04 14.41
CA ALA A 79 26.21 12.56 14.25
C ALA A 79 27.28 11.50 14.55
N VAL A 80 27.12 10.75 15.66
CA VAL A 80 28.04 9.67 16.04
C VAL A 80 28.05 8.54 15.01
N VAL A 81 26.88 8.13 14.52
CA VAL A 81 26.77 7.11 13.47
C VAL A 81 27.45 7.59 12.19
N ARG A 82 27.15 8.80 11.69
CA ARG A 82 27.78 9.36 10.49
C ARG A 82 29.30 9.42 10.61
N ALA A 83 29.82 9.86 11.75
CA ALA A 83 31.26 9.91 12.01
C ALA A 83 31.90 8.51 12.01
N ALA A 84 31.24 7.50 12.59
CA ALA A 84 31.71 6.12 12.58
C ALA A 84 31.77 5.55 11.15
N PHE A 85 30.74 5.81 10.33
CA PHE A 85 30.72 5.43 8.92
C PHE A 85 31.81 6.13 8.11
N ALA A 86 32.01 7.45 8.30
CA ALA A 86 33.08 8.19 7.63
C ALA A 86 34.47 7.69 8.02
N SER A 87 34.67 7.34 9.30
CA SER A 87 35.92 6.74 9.79
C SER A 87 36.17 5.35 9.21
N ALA A 88 35.13 4.52 9.11
CA ALA A 88 35.20 3.20 8.50
C ALA A 88 35.52 3.27 7.00
N ALA A 89 34.90 4.22 6.28
CA ALA A 89 35.17 4.46 4.86
C ALA A 89 36.62 4.91 4.60
N LYS A 90 37.24 5.63 5.55
CA LYS A 90 38.65 6.03 5.51
C LYS A 90 39.64 4.90 5.88
N GLY A 91 39.17 3.68 6.15
CA GLY A 91 40.03 2.52 6.38
C GLY A 91 40.40 2.25 7.85
N ASN A 92 39.75 2.89 8.83
CA ASN A 92 39.99 2.56 10.23
C ASN A 92 39.41 1.18 10.57
N ALA A 93 40.27 0.19 10.83
CA ALA A 93 39.87 -1.20 11.09
C ALA A 93 38.88 -1.36 12.26
N ARG A 94 39.02 -0.58 13.34
CA ARG A 94 38.12 -0.64 14.51
C ARG A 94 36.73 -0.07 14.18
N SER A 95 36.70 1.05 13.46
CA SER A 95 35.45 1.63 12.96
C SER A 95 34.77 0.69 11.96
N GLN A 96 35.52 0.06 11.05
CA GLN A 96 35.01 -0.93 10.09
C GLN A 96 34.40 -2.15 10.81
N SER A 97 35.10 -2.75 11.77
CA SER A 97 34.57 -3.87 12.55
C SER A 97 33.30 -3.49 13.31
N THR A 98 33.24 -2.28 13.88
CA THR A 98 32.05 -1.77 14.59
C THR A 98 30.88 -1.57 13.63
N VAL A 99 31.10 -0.91 12.49
CA VAL A 99 30.07 -0.65 11.47
C VAL A 99 29.56 -1.96 10.86
N ILE A 100 30.44 -2.88 10.47
CA ILE A 100 30.06 -4.19 9.94
C ILE A 100 29.22 -4.98 10.97
N GLY A 101 29.63 -4.98 12.24
CA GLY A 101 28.87 -5.63 13.30
C GLY A 101 27.49 -5.01 13.54
N LEU A 102 27.36 -3.68 13.39
CA LEU A 102 26.06 -3.00 13.45
C LEU A 102 25.18 -3.34 12.25
N LEU A 103 25.74 -3.39 11.04
CA LEU A 103 25.02 -3.79 9.83
C LEU A 103 24.51 -5.22 9.93
N GLN A 104 25.37 -6.17 10.32
CA GLN A 104 24.96 -7.57 10.53
C GLN A 104 23.83 -7.71 11.55
N LYS A 105 23.91 -7.03 12.69
CA LYS A 105 22.84 -7.04 13.70
C LYS A 105 21.53 -6.43 13.17
N SER A 106 21.64 -5.38 12.36
CA SER A 106 20.49 -4.74 11.71
C SER A 106 19.83 -5.70 10.70
N ASP A 107 20.64 -6.37 9.88
CA ASP A 107 20.17 -7.34 8.90
C ASP A 107 19.54 -8.57 9.55
N GLU A 108 20.15 -9.10 10.62
CA GLU A 108 19.60 -10.20 11.43
C GLU A 108 18.26 -9.82 12.07
N ALA A 109 18.16 -8.61 12.64
CA ALA A 109 16.92 -8.11 13.23
C ALA A 109 15.81 -8.00 12.17
N LYS A 110 16.11 -7.37 11.03
CA LYS A 110 15.18 -7.29 9.89
C LYS A 110 14.77 -8.68 9.39
N ALA A 111 15.73 -9.59 9.22
CA ALA A 111 15.46 -10.96 8.78
C ALA A 111 14.59 -11.73 9.79
N LEU A 112 14.71 -11.46 11.09
CA LEU A 112 13.84 -12.03 12.11
C LEU A 112 12.42 -11.45 12.04
N GLU A 113 12.29 -10.14 11.86
CA GLU A 113 10.99 -9.47 11.67
C GLU A 113 10.27 -9.98 10.42
N ILE A 114 10.97 -10.06 9.29
CA ILE A 114 10.45 -10.60 8.04
C ILE A 114 9.98 -12.04 8.23
N ARG A 115 10.79 -12.91 8.85
CA ARG A 115 10.40 -14.30 9.14
C ARG A 115 9.14 -14.40 10.00
N LYS A 116 9.05 -13.63 11.08
CA LYS A 116 7.86 -13.59 11.95
C LYS A 116 6.63 -13.11 11.19
N SER A 117 6.78 -12.08 10.38
CA SER A 117 5.70 -11.56 9.55
C SER A 117 5.21 -12.62 8.56
N ILE A 118 6.13 -13.29 7.86
CA ILE A 118 5.82 -14.38 6.92
C ILE A 118 5.06 -15.52 7.61
N GLU A 119 5.47 -15.92 8.82
CA GLU A 119 4.79 -16.96 9.59
C GLU A 119 3.32 -16.59 9.88
N ILE A 120 3.09 -15.36 10.35
CA ILE A 120 1.75 -14.85 10.65
C ILE A 120 0.87 -14.85 9.39
N TRP A 121 1.39 -14.32 8.28
CA TRP A 121 0.61 -14.18 7.05
C TRP A 121 0.38 -15.51 6.32
N ASN A 122 1.31 -16.46 6.42
CA ASN A 122 1.08 -17.83 5.94
C ASN A 122 -0.07 -18.50 6.71
N GLU A 123 -0.08 -18.35 8.03
CA GLU A 123 -1.14 -18.92 8.86
C GLU A 123 -2.49 -18.24 8.59
N TYR A 124 -2.48 -16.91 8.42
CA TYR A 124 -3.65 -16.16 7.96
C TYR A 124 -4.20 -16.70 6.63
N LYS A 125 -3.34 -16.83 5.60
CA LYS A 125 -3.76 -17.36 4.29
C LYS A 125 -4.35 -18.76 4.43
N ARG A 126 -3.73 -19.64 5.22
CA ARG A 126 -4.19 -21.02 5.44
C ARG A 126 -5.58 -21.07 6.05
N ILE A 127 -5.81 -20.34 7.15
CA ILE A 127 -7.09 -20.34 7.86
C ILE A 127 -8.18 -19.70 7.02
N THR A 128 -7.92 -18.51 6.47
CA THR A 128 -8.92 -17.74 5.73
C THR A 128 -9.34 -18.43 4.44
N SER A 129 -8.40 -19.02 3.70
CA SER A 129 -8.72 -19.79 2.48
C SER A 129 -9.57 -21.03 2.80
N ALA A 130 -9.30 -21.70 3.92
CA ALA A 130 -10.11 -22.83 4.37
C ALA A 130 -11.55 -22.39 4.67
N HIS A 131 -11.76 -21.24 5.30
CA HIS A 131 -13.10 -20.70 5.58
C HIS A 131 -13.86 -20.27 4.33
N ILE A 132 -13.19 -19.69 3.33
CA ILE A 132 -13.82 -19.37 2.04
C ILE A 132 -14.26 -20.68 1.37
N ALA A 133 -13.39 -21.69 1.31
CA ALA A 133 -13.69 -22.98 0.69
C ALA A 133 -14.83 -23.73 1.39
N THR A 134 -14.99 -23.61 2.72
CA THR A 134 -16.14 -24.20 3.42
C THR A 134 -17.43 -23.42 3.14
N ALA A 135 -17.38 -22.08 3.13
CA ALA A 135 -18.54 -21.24 2.82
C ALA A 135 -19.08 -21.51 1.40
N GLU A 136 -18.18 -21.64 0.41
CA GLU A 136 -18.51 -22.00 -0.98
C GLU A 136 -19.24 -23.35 -1.06
N LYS A 137 -18.75 -24.37 -0.35
CA LYS A 137 -19.38 -25.70 -0.33
C LYS A 137 -20.76 -25.72 0.30
N HIS A 138 -20.97 -24.88 1.32
CA HIS A 138 -22.22 -24.83 2.07
C HIS A 138 -23.21 -23.79 1.51
N ALA A 139 -22.95 -23.20 0.34
CA ALA A 139 -23.76 -22.15 -0.29
C ALA A 139 -24.14 -21.01 0.69
N SER A 140 -23.27 -20.76 1.67
CA SER A 140 -23.42 -19.69 2.65
C SER A 140 -22.87 -18.38 2.07
N PRO A 141 -23.25 -17.21 2.61
CA PRO A 141 -22.66 -15.94 2.18
C PRO A 141 -21.13 -16.02 2.24
N LEU A 142 -20.45 -15.75 1.12
CA LEU A 142 -18.99 -15.77 1.09
C LEU A 142 -18.46 -14.73 2.08
N PRO A 143 -17.61 -15.12 3.04
CA PRO A 143 -16.94 -14.16 3.89
C PRO A 143 -16.07 -13.24 3.01
N LYS A 144 -15.97 -11.96 3.36
CA LYS A 144 -15.16 -10.96 2.65
C LYS A 144 -13.96 -10.53 3.51
N PRO A 145 -13.06 -11.46 3.84
CA PRO A 145 -11.93 -11.17 4.71
C PRO A 145 -11.06 -10.07 4.13
N LEU A 146 -10.75 -9.09 4.98
CA LEU A 146 -9.77 -8.05 4.69
C LEU A 146 -8.48 -8.29 5.49
N PRO A 147 -7.30 -8.44 4.86
CA PRO A 147 -7.09 -8.57 3.40
C PRO A 147 -7.51 -9.93 2.85
N HIS A 148 -7.89 -9.98 1.57
CA HIS A 148 -8.23 -11.25 0.92
C HIS A 148 -6.99 -12.15 0.78
N PRO A 149 -7.05 -13.47 1.05
CA PRO A 149 -5.86 -14.33 1.02
C PRO A 149 -5.14 -14.37 -0.33
N ASP A 150 -5.88 -14.28 -1.44
CA ASP A 150 -5.31 -14.25 -2.79
C ASP A 150 -4.60 -12.94 -3.15
N ASP A 151 -4.80 -11.87 -2.37
CA ASP A 151 -4.10 -10.59 -2.57
C ASP A 151 -2.78 -10.51 -1.82
N ILE A 152 -2.45 -11.53 -1.01
CA ILE A 152 -1.28 -11.53 -0.16
C ILE A 152 -0.19 -12.34 -0.86
N ILE A 153 0.84 -11.66 -1.34
CA ILE A 153 2.04 -12.28 -1.92
C ILE A 153 3.09 -12.39 -0.83
N ILE A 154 3.56 -13.60 -0.57
CA ILE A 154 4.61 -13.86 0.42
C ILE A 154 5.96 -13.80 -0.29
N ASP A 155 6.66 -12.67 -0.16
CA ASP A 155 8.06 -12.53 -0.58
C ASP A 155 8.98 -12.86 0.62
N TYR A 156 9.79 -13.91 0.47
CA TYR A 156 10.70 -14.35 1.53
C TYR A 156 11.88 -13.39 1.77
N THR A 157 12.09 -12.44 0.86
CA THR A 157 13.16 -11.44 0.93
C THR A 157 12.66 -10.15 1.57
N ASN A 158 11.49 -9.68 1.16
CA ASN A 158 10.97 -8.37 1.54
C ASN A 158 9.77 -8.43 2.51
N GLY A 159 9.22 -9.61 2.76
CA GLY A 159 8.03 -9.82 3.57
C GLY A 159 6.73 -9.85 2.75
N PRO A 160 5.56 -9.88 3.42
CA PRO A 160 4.26 -9.92 2.76
C PRO A 160 3.98 -8.63 1.97
N GLN A 161 3.48 -8.78 0.75
CA GLN A 161 3.01 -7.69 -0.11
C GLN A 161 1.50 -7.83 -0.32
N PHE A 162 0.79 -6.70 -0.26
CA PHE A 162 -0.66 -6.66 -0.42
C PHE A 162 -1.01 -6.02 -1.76
N LEU A 163 -1.67 -6.80 -2.62
CA LEU A 163 -2.15 -6.33 -3.92
C LEU A 163 -3.59 -5.81 -3.90
N GLY A 164 -4.22 -5.84 -2.73
CA GLY A 164 -5.59 -5.40 -2.54
C GLY A 164 -5.81 -4.89 -1.12
N PRO A 165 -7.07 -4.56 -0.80
CA PRO A 165 -7.39 -3.73 0.34
C PRO A 165 -7.08 -4.45 1.64
N ILE A 166 -6.38 -3.75 2.53
CA ILE A 166 -6.07 -4.26 3.88
C ILE A 166 -7.10 -3.83 4.91
N ASP A 167 -7.88 -2.79 4.62
CA ASP A 167 -8.92 -2.25 5.50
C ASP A 167 -10.20 -1.86 4.74
N GLU A 168 -11.21 -1.43 5.49
CA GLU A 168 -12.53 -1.08 4.94
C GLU A 168 -12.49 0.18 4.06
N GLU A 169 -11.58 1.10 4.33
CA GLU A 169 -11.46 2.34 3.56
C GLU A 169 -10.86 2.07 2.18
N GLU A 170 -9.80 1.27 2.12
CA GLU A 170 -9.25 0.77 0.86
C GLU A 170 -10.27 -0.09 0.11
N GLN A 171 -11.08 -0.89 0.81
CA GLN A 171 -12.15 -1.67 0.19
C GLN A 171 -13.21 -0.75 -0.44
N ARG A 172 -13.60 0.35 0.22
CA ARG A 172 -14.50 1.35 -0.38
C ARG A 172 -13.93 1.97 -1.65
N ARG A 173 -12.66 2.38 -1.61
CA ARG A 173 -11.97 2.94 -2.80
C ARG A 173 -11.88 1.94 -3.94
N LEU A 174 -11.64 0.67 -3.62
CA LEU A 174 -11.65 -0.40 -4.61
C LEU A 174 -13.05 -0.57 -5.22
N ASP A 175 -14.11 -0.58 -4.41
CA ASP A 175 -15.49 -0.68 -4.90
C ASP A 175 -15.85 0.49 -5.84
N GLU A 176 -15.43 1.71 -5.48
CA GLU A 176 -15.54 2.89 -6.36
C GLU A 176 -14.76 2.72 -7.66
N THR A 177 -13.54 2.20 -7.59
CA THR A 177 -12.68 1.92 -8.74
C THR A 177 -13.34 0.91 -9.70
N LEU A 178 -13.92 -0.17 -9.15
CA LEU A 178 -14.63 -1.17 -9.94
C LEU A 178 -15.87 -0.59 -10.62
N ARG A 179 -16.63 0.27 -9.92
CA ARG A 179 -17.77 0.99 -10.51
C ARG A 179 -17.31 1.93 -11.61
N TYR A 180 -16.23 2.68 -11.38
CA TYR A 180 -15.67 3.60 -12.36
C TYR A 180 -15.21 2.89 -13.62
N ARG A 181 -14.54 1.73 -13.49
CA ARG A 181 -14.22 0.86 -14.64
C ARG A 181 -15.46 0.51 -15.45
N ASP A 182 -16.51 0.01 -14.82
CA ASP A 182 -17.72 -0.40 -15.53
C ASP A 182 -18.40 0.77 -16.26
N VAL A 183 -18.31 1.98 -15.68
CA VAL A 183 -18.76 3.23 -16.31
C VAL A 183 -17.88 3.61 -17.51
N LEU A 184 -16.57 3.41 -17.44
CA LEU A 184 -15.67 3.67 -18.58
C LEU A 184 -15.94 2.71 -19.74
N ILE A 185 -16.22 1.43 -19.48
CA ILE A 185 -16.61 0.47 -20.54
C ILE A 185 -17.97 0.88 -21.15
N LEU A 186 -18.91 1.36 -20.33
CA LEU A 186 -20.19 1.90 -20.81
C LEU A 186 -19.99 3.17 -21.67
N GLN A 187 -19.05 4.03 -21.27
CA GLN A 187 -18.71 5.27 -21.97
C GLN A 187 -18.04 4.98 -23.31
N ASP A 188 -17.16 3.98 -23.37
CA ASP A 188 -16.50 3.52 -24.60
C ASP A 188 -17.54 3.14 -25.67
N ALA A 189 -18.61 2.44 -25.27
CA ALA A 189 -19.72 2.11 -26.15
C ALA A 189 -20.49 3.35 -26.65
N LEU A 190 -20.54 4.45 -25.90
CA LEU A 190 -21.10 5.72 -26.36
C LEU A 190 -20.12 6.45 -27.30
N ASP A 191 -18.84 6.49 -26.94
CA ASP A 191 -17.77 7.15 -27.69
C ASP A 191 -17.71 6.59 -29.12
N HIS A 192 -17.80 5.27 -29.29
CA HIS A 192 -17.85 4.61 -30.60
C HIS A 192 -19.08 4.94 -31.46
N ARG A 193 -20.14 5.53 -30.88
CA ARG A 193 -21.39 5.88 -31.57
C ARG A 193 -21.63 7.39 -31.70
N CYS A 194 -20.65 8.19 -31.32
CA CYS A 194 -20.70 9.63 -31.42
C CYS A 194 -19.73 10.10 -32.50
N SER A 195 -20.24 10.85 -33.47
CA SER A 195 -19.43 11.49 -34.51
C SER A 195 -19.08 12.95 -34.18
N THR A 196 -19.71 13.54 -33.16
CA THR A 196 -19.50 14.91 -32.72
C THR A 196 -19.41 15.03 -31.20
N ARG A 197 -18.63 16.00 -30.74
CA ARG A 197 -18.55 16.43 -29.35
C ARG A 197 -19.73 17.33 -28.99
N LEU A 198 -19.94 17.60 -27.70
CA LEU A 198 -20.99 18.51 -27.21
C LEU A 198 -20.87 19.94 -27.75
N ASN A 199 -19.66 20.40 -28.05
CA ASN A 199 -19.41 21.70 -28.66
C ASN A 199 -19.55 21.70 -30.20
N GLY A 200 -20.04 20.60 -30.79
CA GLY A 200 -20.25 20.45 -32.23
C GLY A 200 -19.01 20.07 -33.03
N GLN A 201 -17.82 19.97 -32.42
CA GLN A 201 -16.61 19.57 -33.12
C GLN A 201 -16.68 18.09 -33.56
N PRO A 202 -16.22 17.74 -34.77
CA PRO A 202 -16.20 16.35 -35.21
C PRO A 202 -15.21 15.52 -34.39
N LEU A 203 -15.60 14.29 -34.06
CA LEU A 203 -14.71 13.26 -33.54
C LEU A 203 -14.01 12.61 -34.73
N THR A 204 -12.72 12.90 -34.89
CA THR A 204 -11.88 12.29 -35.93
C THR A 204 -11.44 10.87 -35.57
N GLU A 205 -11.55 10.51 -34.29
CA GLU A 205 -11.12 9.24 -33.70
C GLU A 205 -12.06 8.89 -32.53
N PRO A 206 -12.15 7.60 -32.14
CA PRO A 206 -12.86 7.19 -30.95
C PRO A 206 -12.32 7.87 -29.68
N GLY A 207 -13.18 7.98 -28.66
CA GLY A 207 -12.81 8.46 -27.35
C GLY A 207 -11.83 7.51 -26.63
N SER A 208 -11.27 7.98 -25.52
CA SER A 208 -10.22 7.28 -24.77
C SER A 208 -10.74 6.49 -23.57
N ALA A 209 -12.07 6.37 -23.40
CA ALA A 209 -12.67 5.71 -22.24
C ALA A 209 -12.21 4.24 -22.10
N GLY A 210 -12.18 3.46 -23.19
CA GLY A 210 -11.69 2.08 -23.17
C GLY A 210 -10.21 1.96 -22.79
N LEU A 211 -9.35 2.86 -23.26
CA LEU A 211 -7.93 2.89 -22.84
C LEU A 211 -7.80 3.14 -21.34
N ILE A 212 -8.55 4.11 -20.81
CA ILE A 212 -8.52 4.42 -19.37
C ILE A 212 -9.03 3.23 -18.56
N ALA A 213 -10.07 2.53 -19.04
CA ALA A 213 -10.58 1.33 -18.39
C ALA A 213 -9.50 0.22 -18.31
N ILE A 214 -8.75 0.00 -19.39
CA ILE A 214 -7.65 -0.98 -19.44
C ILE A 214 -6.51 -0.58 -18.49
N LEU A 215 -6.18 0.70 -18.40
CA LEU A 215 -5.16 1.17 -17.47
C LEU A 215 -5.61 1.03 -16.02
N LEU A 216 -6.89 1.29 -15.74
CA LEU A 216 -7.47 1.14 -14.41
C LEU A 216 -7.43 -0.31 -13.92
N GLU A 217 -7.58 -1.29 -14.81
CA GLU A 217 -7.43 -2.72 -14.50
C GLU A 217 -6.07 -3.07 -13.88
N ARG A 218 -5.00 -2.32 -14.19
CA ARG A 218 -3.68 -2.53 -13.57
C ARG A 218 -3.66 -2.18 -12.09
N ALA A 219 -4.49 -1.24 -11.65
CA ALA A 219 -4.63 -0.84 -10.26
C ALA A 219 -5.60 -1.75 -9.47
N ILE A 220 -6.42 -2.55 -10.17
CA ILE A 220 -7.34 -3.50 -9.56
C ILE A 220 -6.57 -4.79 -9.17
N PRO A 221 -6.86 -5.39 -8.00
CA PRO A 221 -6.25 -6.65 -7.60
C PRO A 221 -6.55 -7.78 -8.62
N PRO A 222 -5.60 -8.70 -8.90
CA PRO A 222 -5.75 -9.70 -9.95
C PRO A 222 -7.05 -10.52 -9.90
N ARG A 223 -7.56 -10.85 -8.71
CA ARG A 223 -8.79 -11.65 -8.55
C ARG A 223 -10.07 -10.95 -9.05
N LEU A 224 -10.07 -9.61 -9.10
CA LEU A 224 -11.23 -8.78 -9.47
C LEU A 224 -11.12 -8.19 -10.88
N ARG A 225 -9.99 -8.44 -11.53
CA ARG A 225 -9.77 -8.07 -12.93
C ARG A 225 -10.70 -8.86 -13.82
N LEU A 226 -11.13 -8.23 -14.91
CA LEU A 226 -12.00 -8.89 -15.87
C LEU A 226 -11.18 -9.83 -16.75
N SER A 227 -11.67 -11.06 -16.93
CA SER A 227 -11.15 -11.91 -17.99
C SER A 227 -11.48 -11.33 -19.37
N ASN A 228 -10.75 -11.71 -20.41
CA ASN A 228 -11.04 -11.30 -21.78
C ASN A 228 -12.49 -11.60 -22.20
N THR A 229 -13.04 -12.74 -21.76
CA THR A 229 -14.43 -13.12 -22.03
C THR A 229 -15.42 -12.24 -21.29
N GLN A 230 -15.17 -11.93 -20.02
CA GLN A 230 -16.01 -11.02 -19.24
C GLN A 230 -15.97 -9.58 -19.77
N TRP A 231 -14.81 -9.14 -20.26
CA TRP A 231 -14.66 -7.85 -20.93
C TRP A 231 -15.50 -7.81 -22.19
N LEU A 232 -15.32 -8.78 -23.08
CA LEU A 232 -16.07 -8.89 -24.33
C LEU A 232 -17.58 -8.92 -24.10
N LEU A 233 -18.05 -9.75 -23.17
CA LEU A 233 -19.49 -9.84 -22.84
C LEU A 233 -20.05 -8.52 -22.32
N ARG A 234 -19.30 -7.76 -21.52
CA ARG A 234 -19.71 -6.42 -21.07
C ARG A 234 -19.77 -5.44 -22.24
N THR A 235 -18.73 -5.41 -23.08
CA THR A 235 -18.68 -4.57 -24.28
C THR A 235 -19.87 -4.86 -25.19
N MET A 236 -20.12 -6.13 -25.54
CA MET A 236 -21.26 -6.53 -26.36
C MET A 236 -22.61 -6.12 -25.74
N LYS A 237 -22.76 -6.27 -24.42
CA LYS A 237 -23.98 -5.84 -23.71
C LYS A 237 -24.22 -4.33 -23.85
N PHE A 238 -23.17 -3.51 -23.75
CA PHE A 238 -23.31 -2.06 -23.88
C PHE A 238 -23.45 -1.61 -25.34
N GLU A 239 -22.75 -2.28 -26.26
CA GLU A 239 -22.85 -2.08 -27.71
C GLU A 239 -24.22 -2.46 -28.29
N THR A 240 -25.00 -3.31 -27.61
CA THR A 240 -26.39 -3.63 -28.00
C THR A 240 -27.43 -2.73 -27.31
N MET A 241 -27.04 -1.96 -26.29
CA MET A 241 -27.95 -1.07 -25.56
C MET A 241 -28.38 0.15 -26.41
N PRO A 242 -29.66 0.60 -26.39
CA PRO A 242 -30.07 1.80 -27.11
C PRO A 242 -29.32 3.06 -26.66
N LYS A 243 -28.97 3.96 -27.60
CA LYS A 243 -28.22 5.21 -27.30
C LYS A 243 -28.87 6.06 -26.20
N ARG A 244 -30.22 6.14 -26.18
CA ARG A 244 -30.97 6.85 -25.13
C ARG A 244 -30.70 6.30 -23.72
N ALA A 245 -30.58 4.97 -23.60
CA ALA A 245 -30.31 4.29 -22.35
C ALA A 245 -28.83 4.46 -21.93
N LEU A 246 -27.88 4.37 -22.87
CA LEU A 246 -26.47 4.71 -22.61
C LEU A 246 -26.33 6.11 -22.00
N LEU A 247 -26.93 7.11 -22.66
CA LEU A 247 -26.88 8.50 -22.19
C LEU A 247 -27.53 8.70 -20.81
N LYS A 248 -28.59 7.94 -20.49
CA LYS A 248 -29.25 8.01 -19.18
C LYS A 248 -28.35 7.40 -18.10
N ASN A 249 -27.88 6.17 -18.34
CA ASN A 249 -27.06 5.43 -17.38
C ASN A 249 -25.72 6.12 -17.12
N LEU A 250 -25.08 6.67 -18.15
CA LEU A 250 -23.85 7.44 -18.00
C LEU A 250 -24.06 8.73 -17.21
N PHE A 251 -25.17 9.44 -17.45
CA PHE A 251 -25.49 10.64 -16.68
C PHE A 251 -25.71 10.30 -15.20
N GLU A 252 -26.55 9.31 -14.89
CA GLU A 252 -26.79 8.86 -13.50
C GLU A 252 -25.50 8.39 -12.81
N ALA A 253 -24.66 7.65 -13.53
CA ALA A 253 -23.38 7.17 -13.00
C ALA A 253 -22.41 8.32 -12.73
N SER A 254 -22.32 9.31 -13.63
CA SER A 254 -21.45 10.48 -13.46
C SER A 254 -21.80 11.32 -12.24
N GLN A 255 -23.09 11.44 -11.91
CA GLN A 255 -23.56 12.12 -10.70
C GLN A 255 -23.17 11.35 -9.44
N THR A 256 -23.24 10.01 -9.50
CA THR A 256 -22.93 9.14 -8.35
C THR A 256 -21.43 9.11 -8.05
N LEU A 257 -20.58 9.17 -9.08
CA LEU A 257 -19.12 9.08 -8.97
C LEU A 257 -18.44 10.40 -8.62
N GLY A 258 -19.20 11.48 -8.39
CA GLY A 258 -18.64 12.79 -8.04
C GLY A 258 -17.91 13.52 -9.19
N THR A 259 -17.98 12.98 -10.42
CA THR A 259 -17.48 13.62 -11.63
C THR A 259 -18.64 13.96 -12.55
N PRO A 260 -19.39 15.06 -12.29
CA PRO A 260 -20.61 15.36 -13.01
C PRO A 260 -20.29 15.73 -14.45
N HIS A 261 -20.68 14.86 -15.38
CA HIS A 261 -20.54 15.11 -16.81
C HIS A 261 -21.92 15.41 -17.43
N PRO A 262 -22.01 16.38 -18.34
CA PRO A 262 -23.25 16.64 -19.07
C PRO A 262 -23.63 15.43 -19.93
N ARG A 263 -24.94 15.26 -20.15
CA ARG A 263 -25.46 14.16 -20.98
C ARG A 263 -24.93 14.28 -22.41
N GLY A 264 -24.30 13.21 -22.90
CA GLY A 264 -23.68 13.20 -24.24
C GLY A 264 -22.21 13.64 -24.24
N TYR A 265 -21.59 13.78 -23.07
CA TYR A 265 -20.14 13.90 -22.97
C TYR A 265 -19.44 12.70 -23.62
N VAL A 266 -18.35 12.98 -24.33
CA VAL A 266 -17.48 12.01 -25.00
C VAL A 266 -16.07 12.29 -24.53
N PHE A 267 -15.31 11.22 -24.24
CA PHE A 267 -13.95 11.38 -23.76
C PHE A 267 -13.02 11.98 -24.82
N PRO A 268 -11.86 12.56 -24.42
CA PRO A 268 -10.86 13.04 -25.37
C PRO A 268 -10.39 11.93 -26.31
N ASN A 269 -9.92 12.30 -27.50
CA ASN A 269 -9.48 11.36 -28.53
C ASN A 269 -8.37 10.45 -28.02
N LEU A 270 -8.42 9.18 -28.42
CA LEU A 270 -7.46 8.14 -28.03
C LEU A 270 -5.99 8.57 -28.20
N ASN A 271 -5.58 9.03 -29.39
CA ASN A 271 -4.19 9.39 -29.65
C ASN A 271 -3.71 10.60 -28.84
N SER A 272 -4.60 11.54 -28.55
CA SER A 272 -4.28 12.70 -27.71
C SER A 272 -4.08 12.29 -26.25
N THR A 273 -4.92 11.38 -25.76
CA THR A 273 -4.84 10.83 -24.41
C THR A 273 -3.60 9.93 -24.26
N GLN A 274 -3.28 9.10 -25.25
CA GLN A 274 -2.08 8.24 -25.22
C GLN A 274 -0.80 9.07 -25.12
N ARG A 275 -0.69 10.18 -25.87
CA ARG A 275 0.46 11.10 -25.76
C ARG A 275 0.57 11.72 -24.36
N ARG A 276 -0.55 12.20 -23.80
CA ARG A 276 -0.58 12.76 -22.45
C ARG A 276 -0.19 11.73 -21.39
N LEU A 277 -0.72 10.51 -21.50
CA LEU A 277 -0.39 9.43 -20.58
C LEU A 277 1.08 9.02 -20.69
N GLY A 278 1.64 8.97 -21.90
CA GLY A 278 3.07 8.74 -22.10
C GLY A 278 3.91 9.78 -21.36
N MET A 279 3.60 11.06 -21.52
CA MET A 279 4.27 12.14 -20.79
C MET A 279 4.13 11.98 -19.26
N ILE A 280 2.94 11.65 -18.76
CA ILE A 280 2.73 11.41 -17.32
C ILE A 280 3.57 10.23 -16.82
N PHE A 281 3.64 9.12 -17.56
CA PHE A 281 4.44 7.97 -17.18
C PHE A 281 5.94 8.29 -17.17
N GLU A 282 6.44 9.09 -18.11
CA GLU A 282 7.83 9.56 -18.11
C GLU A 282 8.13 10.46 -16.91
N ILE A 283 7.24 11.39 -16.57
CA ILE A 283 7.36 12.22 -15.37
C ILE A 283 7.41 11.36 -14.11
N LEU A 284 6.49 10.40 -13.97
CA LEU A 284 6.45 9.49 -12.81
C LEU A 284 7.70 8.61 -12.74
N ARG A 285 8.21 8.15 -13.89
CA ARG A 285 9.47 7.42 -13.99
C ARG A 285 10.63 8.28 -13.49
N ASP A 286 10.72 9.52 -13.96
CA ASP A 286 11.79 10.46 -13.60
C ASP A 286 11.75 10.83 -12.11
N ILE A 287 10.56 11.05 -11.53
CA ILE A 287 10.39 11.26 -10.08
C ILE A 287 10.94 10.05 -9.31
N ARG A 288 10.55 8.83 -9.71
CA ARG A 288 11.01 7.59 -9.06
C ARG A 288 12.51 7.40 -9.18
N THR A 289 13.10 7.68 -10.33
CA THR A 289 14.56 7.55 -10.53
C THR A 289 15.35 8.67 -9.85
N SER A 290 14.73 9.82 -9.60
CA SER A 290 15.35 10.95 -8.91
C SER A 290 15.45 10.74 -7.39
N GLY A 291 14.84 9.68 -6.85
CA GLY A 291 14.90 9.37 -5.42
C GLY A 291 14.19 10.40 -4.54
N LEU A 292 13.24 11.16 -5.11
CA LEU A 292 12.43 12.12 -4.36
C LEU A 292 11.47 11.35 -3.44
N ASP A 293 11.66 11.50 -2.13
CA ASP A 293 10.80 10.90 -1.11
C ASP A 293 9.86 11.97 -0.53
N PRO A 294 8.54 11.92 -0.81
CA PRO A 294 7.59 12.89 -0.29
C PRO A 294 7.49 12.90 1.23
N THR A 295 7.93 11.84 1.91
CA THR A 295 7.91 11.76 3.38
C THR A 295 9.16 12.35 4.04
N ALA A 296 10.23 12.58 3.27
CA ALA A 296 11.50 13.11 3.74
C ALA A 296 11.73 14.59 3.37
N MET A 297 10.78 15.20 2.66
CA MET A 297 10.85 16.57 2.14
C MET A 297 9.70 17.42 2.72
N SER A 298 9.88 18.75 2.72
CA SER A 298 8.75 19.65 2.96
C SER A 298 7.81 19.64 1.73
N ASN A 299 6.53 20.00 1.92
CA ASN A 299 5.58 20.06 0.81
C ASN A 299 6.02 21.07 -0.27
N GLU A 300 6.59 22.22 0.12
CA GLU A 300 7.08 23.25 -0.81
C GLU A 300 8.25 22.71 -1.65
N ASP A 301 9.24 22.07 -1.02
CA ASP A 301 10.39 21.48 -1.74
C ASP A 301 9.96 20.34 -2.67
N TRP A 302 8.92 19.58 -2.30
CA TRP A 302 8.37 18.52 -3.14
C TRP A 302 7.64 19.10 -4.35
N GLU A 303 6.80 20.12 -4.16
CA GLU A 303 6.08 20.79 -5.25
C GLU A 303 7.05 21.45 -6.24
N ASP A 304 8.11 22.09 -5.76
CA ASP A 304 9.15 22.70 -6.61
C ASP A 304 9.94 21.63 -7.39
N ALA A 305 10.35 20.55 -6.73
CA ALA A 305 11.09 19.47 -7.38
C ALA A 305 10.27 18.75 -8.47
N VAL A 306 9.00 18.45 -8.16
CA VAL A 306 8.05 17.88 -9.11
C VAL A 306 7.74 18.89 -10.23
N GLY A 307 7.57 20.17 -9.91
CA GLY A 307 7.36 21.26 -10.85
C GLY A 307 8.50 21.40 -11.86
N CYS A 308 9.76 21.31 -11.43
CA CYS A 308 10.92 21.31 -12.30
C CYS A 308 10.99 20.08 -13.23
N ILE A 309 10.50 18.91 -12.80
CA ILE A 309 10.42 17.72 -13.65
C ILE A 309 9.32 17.91 -14.69
N ILE A 310 8.14 18.36 -14.28
CA ILE A 310 7.01 18.64 -15.18
C ILE A 310 7.41 19.68 -16.25
N ALA A 311 8.08 20.77 -15.85
CA ALA A 311 8.51 21.82 -16.77
C ALA A 311 9.49 21.33 -17.85
N ARG A 312 10.37 20.38 -17.53
CA ARG A 312 11.29 19.75 -18.50
C ARG A 312 10.53 18.98 -19.58
N HIS A 313 9.49 18.25 -19.19
CA HIS A 313 8.64 17.50 -20.11
C HIS A 313 7.63 18.38 -20.87
N ALA A 314 7.24 19.52 -20.33
CA ALA A 314 6.37 20.49 -21.01
C ALA A 314 7.11 21.33 -22.09
N SER A 315 8.44 21.37 -22.03
CA SER A 315 9.30 22.14 -22.96
C SER A 315 9.82 21.30 -24.14
N SER A 316 9.47 20.02 -24.21
CA SER A 316 9.88 19.04 -25.22
C SER A 316 8.71 18.61 -26.10
#